data_AF-A0A6S7HH03-F1
#
_entry.id   AF-A0A6S7HH03-F1
#
_cell.length_a   1.000
_cell.length_b   1.000
_cell.length_c   1.000
_cell.angle_alpha   90.00
_cell.angle_beta   90.00
_cell.angle_gamma   90.00
#
_symmetry.space_group_name_H-M   'P 1'
#
loop_
_entity.id
_entity.type
_entity.pdbx_description
1 polymer ?
#
loop_
_entity_poly.entity_id
_entity_poly.type
_entity_poly.pdbx_seq_one_letter_code
_entity_poly.pdbx_strand_id
1 'polypeptide(L)'
;MFADFFVRKIDTIRSQLHLATVDNLLGFESSCETVEKLEYFSSVSEHQIENIIRLTNNKSCELDPITTWLLKQCIPALLQIITKIVNLSLHDAFMPTLFKQSFLTPILKNISLSTDEENSFRPISNLSYVSKLIEKVVDTQLTNHIQEHNLDESLQSAYKKHHSTETAWVRLHNDILSELDDNKTVLLVSLD
;
A
#
# COMPACT_ATOMS: atom_id res chain seq x y z
N MET A 1 -4.05 -25.84 5.61
CA MET A 1 -5.24 -25.80 4.73
C MET A 1 -5.48 -24.38 4.23
N PHE A 2 -5.98 -23.47 5.08
CA PHE A 2 -6.23 -22.07 4.67
C PHE A 2 -4.99 -21.29 4.24
N ALA A 3 -3.90 -21.31 5.04
CA ALA A 3 -2.67 -20.60 4.68
C ALA A 3 -2.05 -21.17 3.39
N ASP A 4 -2.06 -22.50 3.23
CA ASP A 4 -1.56 -23.18 2.04
C ASP A 4 -2.34 -22.80 0.79
N PHE A 5 -3.66 -22.61 0.89
CA PHE A 5 -4.48 -22.12 -0.21
C PHE A 5 -4.00 -20.75 -0.72
N PHE A 6 -3.77 -19.79 0.18
CA PHE A 6 -3.28 -18.47 -0.22
C PHE A 6 -1.83 -18.48 -0.72
N VAL A 7 -0.97 -19.32 -0.15
CA VAL A 7 0.40 -19.53 -0.66
C VAL A 7 0.35 -20.07 -2.09
N ARG A 8 -0.40 -21.15 -2.34
CA ARG A 8 -0.57 -21.73 -3.68
C ARG A 8 -1.19 -20.75 -4.66
N LYS A 9 -2.14 -19.93 -4.20
CA LYS A 9 -2.75 -18.86 -5.01
C LYS A 9 -1.70 -17.83 -5.44
N ILE A 10 -0.82 -17.41 -4.55
CA ILE A 10 0.29 -16.51 -4.87
C ILE A 10 1.23 -17.16 -5.90
N ASP A 11 1.60 -18.42 -5.71
CA ASP A 11 2.46 -19.15 -6.64
C ASP A 11 1.83 -19.25 -8.03
N THR A 12 0.53 -19.56 -8.09
CA THR A 12 -0.23 -19.64 -9.34
C THR A 12 -0.25 -18.28 -10.07
N ILE A 13 -0.53 -17.19 -9.34
CA ILE A 13 -0.53 -15.83 -9.92
C ILE A 13 0.85 -15.48 -10.48
N ARG A 14 1.93 -15.78 -9.75
CA ARG A 14 3.30 -15.52 -10.21
C ARG A 14 3.61 -16.28 -11.49
N SER A 15 3.27 -17.57 -11.55
CA SER A 15 3.47 -18.37 -12.76
C SER A 15 2.69 -17.82 -13.97
N GLN A 16 1.47 -17.34 -13.78
CA GLN A 16 0.65 -16.76 -14.85
C GLN A 16 1.19 -15.41 -15.34
N LEU A 17 1.69 -14.56 -14.45
CA LEU A 17 2.27 -13.26 -14.81
C LEU A 17 3.52 -13.39 -15.68
N HIS A 18 4.37 -14.37 -15.40
CA HIS A 18 5.57 -14.64 -16.20
C HIS A 18 5.24 -15.07 -17.63
N LEU A 19 4.09 -15.70 -17.86
CA LEU A 19 3.63 -16.07 -19.20
C LEU A 19 3.12 -14.85 -19.98
N ALA A 20 2.49 -13.89 -19.31
CA ALA A 20 1.91 -12.71 -19.95
C ALA A 20 2.94 -11.62 -20.32
N THR A 21 4.11 -11.60 -19.67
CA THR A 21 5.14 -10.55 -19.88
C THR A 21 5.93 -10.73 -21.17
N VAL A 22 5.95 -11.93 -21.77
CA VAL A 22 6.76 -12.19 -22.98
C VAL A 22 6.04 -11.72 -24.25
N ASP A 23 4.70 -11.74 -24.28
CA ASP A 23 3.94 -11.49 -25.52
C ASP A 23 3.52 -10.02 -25.76
N ASN A 24 3.54 -9.15 -24.74
CA ASN A 24 2.91 -7.81 -24.80
C ASN A 24 3.86 -6.60 -24.75
N LEU A 25 5.18 -6.78 -24.77
CA LEU A 25 6.15 -5.68 -24.56
C LEU A 25 6.57 -4.90 -25.82
N LEU A 26 5.93 -5.13 -26.97
CA LEU A 26 6.31 -4.54 -28.26
C LEU A 26 5.59 -3.23 -28.66
N GLY A 27 5.03 -2.45 -27.73
CA GLY A 27 4.18 -1.32 -28.14
C GLY A 27 4.06 -0.07 -27.27
N PHE A 28 4.76 0.03 -26.13
CA PHE A 28 4.72 1.26 -25.32
C PHE A 28 6.09 1.92 -25.29
N GLU A 29 6.31 2.84 -26.23
CA GLU A 29 7.38 3.84 -26.08
C GLU A 29 6.94 4.81 -24.97
N SER A 30 7.52 4.63 -23.79
CA SER A 30 7.40 5.61 -22.72
C SER A 30 8.21 6.84 -23.12
N SER A 31 7.53 7.90 -23.54
CA SER A 31 8.10 9.24 -23.63
C SER A 31 8.30 9.78 -22.22
N CYS A 32 9.25 9.21 -21.48
CA CYS A 32 9.63 9.72 -20.17
C CYS A 32 10.67 10.82 -20.39
N GLU A 33 10.27 12.08 -20.13
CA GLU A 33 11.22 13.15 -19.87
C GLU A 33 12.21 12.68 -18.79
N THR A 34 13.42 13.22 -18.75
CA THR A 34 14.43 12.84 -17.75
C THR A 34 13.99 13.28 -16.36
N VAL A 35 13.10 12.51 -15.74
CA VAL A 35 12.69 12.73 -14.35
C VAL A 35 13.83 12.27 -13.45
N GLU A 36 14.13 13.10 -12.45
CA GLU A 36 15.11 12.81 -11.42
C GLU A 36 14.70 11.52 -10.70
N LYS A 37 15.58 10.53 -10.67
CA LYS A 37 15.28 9.22 -10.07
C LYS A 37 15.41 9.32 -8.56
N LEU A 38 14.48 8.69 -7.82
CA LEU A 38 14.66 8.47 -6.39
C LEU A 38 15.72 7.39 -6.15
N GLU A 39 16.95 7.80 -5.87
CA GLU A 39 18.07 6.87 -5.66
C GLU A 39 18.15 6.35 -4.21
N TYR A 40 17.79 7.19 -3.22
CA TYR A 40 17.96 6.88 -1.79
C TYR A 40 16.83 7.46 -0.94
N PHE A 41 16.54 6.80 0.18
CA PHE A 41 15.68 7.36 1.21
C PHE A 41 16.49 8.22 2.19
N SER A 42 15.94 9.36 2.56
CA SER A 42 16.52 10.26 3.55
C SER A 42 16.32 9.74 4.98
N SER A 43 17.29 10.01 5.85
CA SER A 43 17.14 9.73 7.28
C SER A 43 16.06 10.62 7.91
N VAL A 44 15.35 10.09 8.89
CA VAL A 44 14.30 10.79 9.63
C VAL A 44 14.75 11.15 11.04
N SER A 45 14.29 12.30 11.52
CA SER A 45 14.53 12.77 12.88
C SER A 45 13.62 12.09 13.90
N GLU A 46 14.04 12.10 15.16
CA GLU A 46 13.22 11.62 16.29
C GLU A 46 11.87 12.35 16.35
N HIS A 47 11.84 13.66 16.08
CA HIS A 47 10.60 14.44 16.03
C HIS A 47 9.63 13.95 14.93
N GLN A 48 10.15 13.65 13.73
CA GLN A 48 9.31 13.09 12.65
C GLN A 48 8.74 11.72 13.05
N ILE A 49 9.57 10.84 13.62
CA ILE A 49 9.13 9.53 14.09
C ILE A 49 8.07 9.67 15.18
N GLU A 50 8.31 10.51 16.18
CA GLU A 50 7.35 10.76 17.25
C GLU A 50 6.00 11.23 16.70
N ASN A 51 6.01 12.16 15.75
CA ASN A 51 4.79 12.66 15.14
C ASN A 51 4.02 11.55 14.41
N ILE A 52 4.70 10.71 13.63
CA ILE A 52 4.09 9.56 12.96
C ILE A 52 3.48 8.59 13.98
N ILE A 53 4.22 8.28 15.05
CA ILE A 53 3.75 7.39 16.12
C ILE A 53 2.47 7.95 16.75
N ARG A 54 2.45 9.24 17.08
CA ARG A 54 1.30 9.89 17.74
C ARG A 54 0.05 9.89 16.86
N LEU A 55 0.19 10.15 15.56
CA LEU A 55 -0.91 10.20 14.59
C LEU A 55 -1.47 8.81 14.23
N THR A 56 -0.68 7.75 14.40
CA THR A 56 -1.10 6.38 14.04
C THR A 56 -2.09 5.81 15.05
N ASN A 57 -3.12 5.09 14.62
CA ASN A 57 -4.07 4.43 15.51
C ASN A 57 -3.40 3.36 16.41
N ASN A 58 -4.02 3.10 17.58
CA ASN A 58 -3.55 2.05 18.49
C ASN A 58 -3.95 0.66 17.97
N LYS A 59 -3.18 0.13 17.01
CA LYS A 59 -3.35 -1.22 16.46
C LYS A 59 -2.17 -2.10 16.85
N SER A 60 -2.42 -3.13 17.65
CA SER A 60 -1.39 -4.06 18.10
C SER A 60 -1.31 -5.29 17.20
N CYS A 61 -0.12 -5.88 17.11
CA CYS A 61 0.10 -7.20 16.54
C CYS A 61 0.50 -8.19 17.64
N GLU A 62 0.15 -9.46 17.48
CA GLU A 62 0.59 -10.53 18.38
C GLU A 62 2.12 -10.74 18.37
N LEU A 63 2.78 -10.30 17.30
CA LEU A 63 4.22 -10.33 17.16
C LEU A 63 4.91 -9.16 17.89
N ASP A 64 4.15 -8.18 18.39
CA ASP A 64 4.72 -7.05 19.13
C ASP A 64 5.05 -7.45 20.58
N PRO A 65 6.21 -7.04 21.12
CA PRO A 65 6.54 -7.32 22.53
C PRO A 65 5.65 -6.55 23.52
N ILE A 66 5.08 -5.43 23.08
CA ILE A 66 4.15 -4.59 23.83
C ILE A 66 3.07 -4.03 22.91
N THR A 67 1.91 -3.73 23.47
CA THR A 67 0.82 -3.09 22.73
C THR A 67 1.17 -1.65 22.32
N THR A 68 0.59 -1.16 21.22
CA THR A 68 0.89 0.18 20.69
C THR A 68 0.55 1.30 21.67
N TRP A 69 -0.54 1.16 22.45
CA TRP A 69 -0.90 2.18 23.43
C TRP A 69 0.17 2.31 24.52
N LEU A 70 0.75 1.18 24.94
CA LEU A 70 1.82 1.15 25.94
C LEU A 70 3.13 1.67 25.34
N LEU A 71 3.45 1.29 24.09
CA LEU A 71 4.58 1.85 23.35
C LEU A 71 4.51 3.38 23.30
N LYS A 72 3.31 3.95 23.06
CA LYS A 72 3.09 5.40 23.08
C LYS A 72 3.38 6.06 24.42
N GLN A 73 3.12 5.38 25.53
CA GLN A 73 3.48 5.87 26.86
C GLN A 73 5.00 5.81 27.10
N CYS A 74 5.67 4.86 26.48
CA CYS A 74 7.11 4.66 26.59
C CYS A 74 7.95 5.40 25.54
N ILE A 75 7.35 6.27 24.70
CA ILE A 75 8.05 7.04 23.66
C ILE A 75 9.31 7.72 24.19
N PRO A 76 9.31 8.43 25.35
CA PRO A 76 10.51 9.13 25.81
C PRO A 76 11.74 8.22 25.97
N ALA A 77 11.54 6.93 26.27
CA ALA A 77 12.62 5.95 26.40
C ALA A 77 12.90 5.19 25.09
N LEU A 78 11.89 4.99 24.24
CA LEU A 78 12.00 4.15 23.05
C LEU A 78 12.27 4.93 21.76
N LEU A 79 12.07 6.25 21.75
CA LEU A 79 12.11 7.06 20.54
C LEU A 79 13.45 6.98 19.81
N GLN A 80 14.55 7.11 20.55
CA GLN A 80 15.89 7.06 19.98
C GLN A 80 16.17 5.71 19.32
N ILE A 81 15.86 4.59 20.00
CA ILE A 81 16.13 3.26 19.44
C ILE A 81 15.24 2.94 18.25
N ILE A 82 13.95 3.32 18.29
CA ILE A 82 13.03 3.16 17.16
C ILE A 82 13.53 3.97 15.95
N THR A 83 13.92 5.22 16.16
CA THR A 83 14.45 6.09 15.09
C THR A 83 15.71 5.50 14.48
N LYS A 84 16.61 4.98 15.31
CA LYS A 84 17.83 4.30 14.84
C LYS A 84 17.50 3.07 13.99
N ILE A 85 16.55 2.24 14.41
CA ILE A 85 16.11 1.06 13.64
C ILE A 85 15.55 1.47 12.29
N VAL A 86 14.70 2.50 12.25
CA VAL A 86 14.14 3.02 10.98
C VAL A 86 15.25 3.52 10.06
N ASN A 87 16.14 4.37 10.55
CA ASN A 87 17.22 4.94 9.72
C ASN A 87 18.21 3.89 9.22
N LEU A 88 18.51 2.86 10.01
CA LEU A 88 19.32 1.74 9.55
C LEU A 88 18.63 0.99 8.41
N SER A 89 17.32 0.73 8.53
CA SER A 89 16.57 0.05 7.46
C SER A 89 16.52 0.87 6.17
N LEU A 90 16.35 2.19 6.26
CA LEU A 90 16.37 3.10 5.11
C LEU A 90 17.74 3.16 4.43
N HIS A 91 18.80 3.32 5.23
CA HIS A 91 20.17 3.42 4.74
C HIS A 91 20.65 2.13 4.08
N ASP A 92 20.40 0.98 4.72
CA ASP A 92 20.86 -0.32 4.24
C ASP A 92 19.92 -0.89 3.15
N ALA A 93 18.81 -0.20 2.84
CA ALA A 93 17.74 -0.67 1.97
C ALA A 93 17.27 -2.10 2.32
N PHE A 94 17.25 -2.40 3.62
CA PHE A 94 17.05 -3.76 4.12
C PHE A 94 15.99 -3.81 5.21
N MET A 95 15.01 -4.69 5.02
CA MET A 95 14.02 -5.03 6.03
C MET A 95 14.39 -6.38 6.67
N PRO A 96 14.61 -6.44 8.00
CA PRO A 96 14.86 -7.69 8.71
C PRO A 96 13.77 -8.73 8.50
N THR A 97 14.15 -10.01 8.48
CA THR A 97 13.19 -11.12 8.29
C THR A 97 12.08 -11.13 9.33
N LEU A 98 12.38 -10.77 10.58
CA LEU A 98 11.37 -10.66 11.65
C LEU A 98 10.28 -9.62 11.32
N PHE A 99 10.65 -8.51 10.66
CA PHE A 99 9.70 -7.47 10.28
C PHE A 99 8.89 -7.84 9.04
N LYS A 100 9.39 -8.77 8.21
CA LYS A 100 8.63 -9.33 7.09
C LYS A 100 7.55 -10.34 7.51
N GLN A 101 7.54 -10.76 8.78
CA GLN A 101 6.54 -11.69 9.30
C GLN A 101 5.25 -10.96 9.64
N SER A 102 4.12 -11.64 9.43
CA SER A 102 2.79 -11.13 9.74
C SER A 102 1.92 -12.20 10.35
N PHE A 103 1.09 -11.82 11.30
CA PHE A 103 0.00 -12.68 11.77
C PHE A 103 -1.16 -12.61 10.78
N LEU A 104 -1.63 -13.76 10.29
CA LEU A 104 -2.70 -13.84 9.29
C LEU A 104 -4.05 -14.10 9.96
N THR A 105 -5.01 -13.22 9.73
CA THR A 105 -6.40 -13.40 10.19
C THR A 105 -7.32 -13.56 8.98
N PRO A 106 -7.99 -14.70 8.81
CA PRO A 106 -9.01 -14.87 7.77
C PRO A 106 -10.29 -14.11 8.15
N ILE A 107 -10.77 -13.25 7.25
CA ILE A 107 -12.04 -12.53 7.42
C ILE A 107 -12.94 -12.80 6.21
N LEU A 108 -14.22 -13.08 6.43
CA LEU A 108 -15.19 -13.24 5.34
C LEU A 108 -15.29 -11.96 4.49
N LYS A 109 -15.30 -12.13 3.17
CA LYS A 109 -15.53 -11.06 2.19
C LYS A 109 -16.91 -10.44 2.35
N ASN A 110 -17.90 -11.28 2.61
CA ASN A 110 -19.30 -10.92 2.81
C ASN A 110 -19.93 -11.98 3.73
N ILE A 111 -20.83 -11.55 4.61
CA ILE A 111 -21.51 -12.40 5.58
C ILE A 111 -22.45 -13.43 4.92
N SER A 112 -22.85 -13.21 3.66
CA SER A 112 -23.68 -14.12 2.88
C SER A 112 -22.91 -15.27 2.23
N LEU A 113 -21.58 -15.27 2.27
CA LEU A 113 -20.75 -16.29 1.63
C LEU A 113 -20.53 -17.49 2.56
N SER A 114 -20.34 -18.67 1.95
CA SER A 114 -20.09 -19.91 2.71
C SER A 114 -18.74 -19.88 3.41
N THR A 115 -18.71 -20.34 4.66
CA THR A 115 -17.48 -20.56 5.44
C THR A 115 -16.68 -21.77 4.99
N ASP A 116 -17.28 -22.66 4.21
CA ASP A 116 -16.64 -23.88 3.72
C ASP A 116 -15.77 -23.62 2.48
N GLU A 117 -15.92 -22.44 1.86
CA GLU A 117 -15.18 -22.04 0.68
C GLU A 117 -14.01 -21.11 1.06
N GLU A 118 -12.77 -21.54 0.82
CA GLU A 118 -11.57 -20.76 1.15
C GLU A 118 -11.51 -19.42 0.38
N ASN A 119 -12.09 -19.37 -0.83
CA ASN A 119 -12.22 -18.15 -1.64
C ASN A 119 -13.17 -17.10 -1.05
N SER A 120 -14.02 -17.46 -0.09
CA SER A 120 -14.94 -16.55 0.59
C SER A 120 -14.23 -15.63 1.59
N PHE A 121 -12.97 -15.90 1.90
CA PHE A 121 -12.19 -15.12 2.87
C PHE A 121 -11.19 -14.20 2.19
N ARG A 122 -10.83 -13.13 2.90
CA ARG A 122 -9.66 -12.29 2.65
C ARG A 122 -8.67 -12.51 3.80
N PRO A 123 -7.38 -12.77 3.51
CA PRO A 123 -6.37 -12.81 4.53
C PRO A 123 -6.00 -11.37 4.91
N ILE A 124 -6.10 -11.04 6.19
CA ILE A 124 -5.59 -9.78 6.73
C ILE A 124 -4.23 -10.04 7.34
N SER A 125 -3.19 -9.44 6.75
CA SER A 125 -1.82 -9.51 7.26
C SER A 125 -1.58 -8.43 8.30
N ASN A 126 -1.36 -8.84 9.55
CA ASN A 126 -1.02 -7.94 10.65
C ASN A 126 0.48 -7.98 10.93
N LEU A 127 1.23 -6.98 10.44
CA LEU A 127 2.67 -6.85 10.70
C LEU A 127 2.95 -6.22 12.07
N SER A 128 4.17 -6.42 12.58
CA SER A 128 4.64 -5.74 13.79
C SER A 128 4.60 -4.22 13.62
N TYR A 129 4.45 -3.51 14.73
CA TYR A 129 4.32 -2.06 14.75
C TYR A 129 5.52 -1.36 14.11
N VAL A 130 6.74 -1.80 14.45
CA VAL A 130 7.98 -1.22 13.90
C VAL A 130 8.08 -1.46 12.40
N SER A 131 7.65 -2.63 11.88
CA SER A 131 7.61 -2.87 10.43
C SER A 131 6.72 -1.87 9.72
N LYS A 132 5.49 -1.68 10.22
CA LYS A 132 4.54 -0.70 9.67
C LYS A 132 5.06 0.73 9.75
N LEU A 133 5.82 1.06 10.80
CA LEU A 133 6.42 2.38 10.94
C LEU A 133 7.48 2.63 9.86
N ILE A 134 8.35 1.65 9.58
CA ILE A 134 9.34 1.72 8.49
C ILE A 134 8.62 1.89 7.14
N GLU A 135 7.64 1.04 6.85
CA GLU A 135 6.83 1.13 5.64
C GLU A 135 6.18 2.51 5.50
N LYS A 136 5.66 3.08 6.60
CA LYS A 136 5.01 4.39 6.56
C LYS A 136 5.99 5.52 6.24
N VAL A 137 7.23 5.42 6.74
CA VAL A 137 8.28 6.40 6.42
C VAL A 137 8.66 6.31 4.94
N VAL A 138 8.83 5.10 4.40
CA VAL A 138 9.10 4.86 2.98
C VAL A 138 7.95 5.38 2.11
N ASP A 139 6.71 5.02 2.44
CA ASP A 139 5.48 5.47 1.77
C ASP A 139 5.39 6.99 1.69
N THR A 140 5.74 7.68 2.78
CA THR A 140 5.73 9.14 2.84
C THR A 140 6.77 9.74 1.89
N GLN A 141 8.00 9.24 1.91
CA GLN A 141 9.06 9.75 1.02
C GLN A 141 8.76 9.46 -0.46
N LEU A 142 8.26 8.26 -0.76
CA LEU A 142 7.88 7.88 -2.12
C LEU A 142 6.73 8.75 -2.64
N THR A 143 5.70 8.95 -1.82
CA THR A 143 4.56 9.79 -2.18
C THR A 143 4.98 11.24 -2.43
N ASN A 144 5.86 11.79 -1.58
CA ASN A 144 6.37 13.14 -1.76
C ASN A 144 7.14 13.27 -3.08
N HIS A 145 8.04 12.33 -3.39
CA HIS A 145 8.77 12.33 -4.66
C HIS A 145 7.82 12.27 -5.87
N ILE A 146 6.81 11.40 -5.83
CA ILE A 146 5.81 11.32 -6.91
C ILE A 146 5.11 12.67 -7.11
N GLN A 147 4.75 13.36 -6.03
CA GLN A 147 4.07 14.65 -6.08
C GLN A 147 4.98 15.79 -6.55
N GLU A 148 6.22 15.86 -6.04
CA GLU A 148 7.19 16.90 -6.38
C GLU A 148 7.57 16.86 -7.86
N HIS A 149 7.56 15.67 -8.47
CA HIS A 149 7.90 15.47 -9.88
C HIS A 149 6.69 15.26 -10.79
N ASN A 150 5.45 15.43 -10.31
CA ASN A 150 4.20 15.21 -11.06
C ASN A 150 4.15 13.86 -11.79
N LEU A 151 4.57 12.81 -11.09
CA LEU A 151 4.62 11.42 -11.60
C LEU A 151 3.31 10.65 -11.36
N ASP A 152 2.28 11.33 -10.89
CA ASP A 152 1.00 10.71 -10.55
C ASP A 152 0.11 10.53 -11.79
N GLU A 153 -0.60 9.41 -11.87
CA GLU A 153 -1.57 9.20 -12.93
C GLU A 153 -2.81 10.09 -12.70
N SER A 154 -3.13 10.88 -13.73
CA SER A 154 -4.24 11.85 -13.74
C SER A 154 -5.61 11.20 -13.61
N LEU A 155 -5.77 9.96 -14.10
CA LEU A 155 -7.02 9.19 -14.04
C LEU A 155 -7.07 8.24 -12.83
N GLN A 156 -5.98 8.12 -12.07
CA GLN A 156 -5.96 7.31 -10.86
C GLN A 156 -6.56 8.08 -9.69
N SER A 157 -7.63 7.53 -9.11
CA SER A 157 -8.22 8.05 -7.86
C SER A 157 -7.90 7.18 -6.64
N ALA A 158 -7.62 5.90 -6.83
CA ALA A 158 -7.28 5.00 -5.73
C ALA A 158 -5.91 5.35 -5.12
N TYR A 159 -5.81 5.28 -3.80
CA TYR A 159 -4.57 5.50 -3.03
C TYR A 159 -3.93 6.88 -3.19
N LYS A 160 -4.69 7.86 -3.70
CA LYS A 160 -4.22 9.23 -3.92
C LYS A 160 -4.82 10.18 -2.90
N LYS A 161 -3.99 11.05 -2.31
CA LYS A 161 -4.43 12.05 -1.34
C LYS A 161 -5.46 12.98 -1.99
N HIS A 162 -6.54 13.30 -1.29
CA HIS A 162 -7.66 14.12 -1.77
C HIS A 162 -8.52 13.48 -2.88
N HIS A 163 -8.34 12.20 -3.16
CA HIS A 163 -9.23 11.42 -4.03
C HIS A 163 -9.97 10.35 -3.22
N SER A 164 -11.15 9.96 -3.71
CA SER A 164 -11.98 8.90 -3.15
C SER A 164 -12.81 8.21 -4.26
N THR A 165 -13.62 7.22 -3.88
CA THR A 165 -14.58 6.59 -4.80
C THR A 165 -15.62 7.59 -5.31
N GLU A 166 -15.99 8.56 -4.46
CA GLU A 166 -16.93 9.63 -4.80
C GLU A 166 -16.33 10.62 -5.80
N THR A 167 -15.07 11.04 -5.62
CA THR A 167 -14.44 11.95 -6.60
C THR A 167 -14.27 11.29 -7.95
N ALA A 168 -13.95 9.98 -7.98
CA ALA A 168 -13.87 9.20 -9.21
C ALA A 168 -15.24 9.12 -9.90
N TRP A 169 -16.29 8.85 -9.12
CA TRP A 169 -17.66 8.79 -9.62
C TRP A 169 -18.15 10.14 -10.17
N VAL A 170 -17.92 11.24 -9.44
CA VAL A 170 -18.32 12.58 -9.88
C VAL A 170 -17.68 12.94 -11.22
N ARG A 171 -16.39 12.64 -11.39
CA ARG A 171 -15.70 12.85 -12.66
C ARG A 171 -16.31 12.02 -13.77
N LEU A 172 -16.43 10.71 -13.57
CA LEU A 172 -17.02 9.80 -14.56
C LEU A 172 -18.43 10.23 -14.95
N HIS A 173 -19.24 10.62 -13.97
CA HIS A 173 -20.61 11.07 -14.19
C HIS A 173 -20.66 12.36 -15.00
N ASN A 174 -19.78 13.33 -14.69
CA ASN A 174 -19.66 14.56 -15.45
C ASN A 174 -19.23 14.31 -16.90
N ASP A 175 -18.27 13.41 -17.12
CA ASP A 175 -17.80 13.05 -18.46
C ASP A 175 -18.93 12.41 -19.28
N ILE A 176 -19.72 11.51 -18.67
CA ILE A 176 -20.90 10.91 -19.31
C ILE A 176 -21.92 11.99 -19.69
N LEU A 177 -22.28 12.88 -18.77
CA LEU A 177 -23.31 13.91 -19.01
C LEU A 177 -22.87 14.91 -20.09
N SER A 178 -21.60 15.33 -20.07
CA SER A 178 -21.06 16.27 -21.04
C SER A 178 -21.12 15.73 -22.47
N GLU A 179 -20.78 14.46 -22.67
CA GLU A 179 -20.84 13.83 -23.98
C GLU A 179 -22.29 13.58 -24.45
N LEU A 180 -23.23 13.33 -23.53
CA LEU A 180 -24.65 13.22 -23.85
C LEU A 180 -25.26 14.57 -24.27
N ASP A 181 -24.89 15.68 -23.61
CA ASP A 181 -25.32 17.03 -23.99
C ASP A 181 -24.85 17.42 -25.41
N ASP A 182 -23.70 16.88 -25.84
CA ASP A 182 -23.18 16.99 -27.21
C ASP A 182 -23.90 16.06 -28.22
N ASN A 183 -24.97 15.39 -27.83
CA ASN A 183 -25.69 14.36 -28.61
C ASN A 183 -24.81 13.17 -29.05
N LYS A 184 -23.75 12.85 -28.30
CA LYS A 184 -22.92 11.67 -28.57
C LYS A 184 -23.46 10.46 -27.80
N THR A 185 -23.05 9.27 -28.23
CA THR A 185 -23.36 8.01 -27.53
C THR A 185 -22.18 7.60 -26.65
N VAL A 186 -22.41 7.35 -25.37
CA VAL A 186 -21.38 6.93 -24.41
C VAL A 186 -21.54 5.44 -24.09
N LEU A 187 -20.45 4.69 -24.16
CA LEU A 187 -20.37 3.30 -23.71
C LEU A 187 -19.40 3.21 -22.54
N LEU A 188 -19.89 2.75 -21.38
CA LEU A 188 -19.07 2.49 -20.21
C LEU A 188 -18.70 1.00 -20.16
N VAL A 189 -17.40 0.72 -20.15
CA VAL A 189 -16.85 -0.63 -19.96
C VAL A 189 -16.08 -0.66 -18.64
N SER A 190 -16.44 -1.57 -17.75
CA SER A 190 -15.80 -1.77 -16.45
C SER A 190 -15.17 -3.17 -16.37
N LEU A 191 -14.05 -3.27 -15.67
CA LEU A 191 -13.35 -4.52 -15.36
C LEU A 191 -13.51 -4.82 -13.87
N ASP A 192 -13.70 -6.09 -13.53
CA ASP A 192 -13.73 -6.63 -12.15
C ASP A 192 -12.42 -7.34 -11.78
#